data_AF-A0A4P7C2Z2-F1
#
_entry.id   AF-A0A4P7C2Z2-F1
#
_cell.length_a   1.000
_cell.length_b   1.000
_cell.length_c   1.000
_cell.angle_alpha   90.00
_cell.angle_beta   90.00
_cell.angle_gamma   90.00
#
_symmetry.space_group_name_H-M   'P 1'
#
loop_
_entity.id
_entity.type
_entity.pdbx_description
1 polymer ?
#
loop_
_entity_poly.entity_id
_entity_poly.type
_entity_poly.pdbx_seq_one_letter_code
_entity_poly.pdbx_strand_id
1 'polypeptide(L)'
;MPLVNMKDLLVHAYDNGYAVGAFDLVSLDFLEAIVTAAERARAPVILSLAESHFSHFDFELAMPAVEAAAQRSAVPVAIHLDHGASMESAVKAIRLGANGVMVDASHLPLGENIAATREVVEMAHACGVAVEGELGYVPGVEGEDAERHPGSLRYTSAAEARQYAEKTGVDCLAVSIGTVHGRMKDKPRLDWGRLKEINAAIRLPLVIHGGTGLSDDEFRKLISLGVVKINYYTALADIAGEVIRTAAKRGARGYTALVAGIREAVASEVERCIGVWGSADRAAEVLDRCRPWLNVEHVVVYNAPELDEKELRAMMEEGQRVLAAIAGVREVRVGSLVSKGARYHYCWFIRFASSAVIDSYQHHPAHVVFAERLFRPAAPDRITADYCMANVHTGVAALPLSAAPSQRQST
;
A
#
# COMPACT_ATOMS: atom_id res chain seq x y z
N MET A 1 13.62 -5.33 7.47
CA MET A 1 12.82 -5.87 6.35
C MET A 1 11.87 -6.89 6.96
N PRO A 2 10.57 -6.89 6.63
CA PRO A 2 10.08 -7.54 5.42
C PRO A 2 8.87 -6.80 4.84
N LEU A 3 9.10 -5.62 4.25
CA LEU A 3 8.15 -5.03 3.31
C LEU A 3 8.46 -5.61 1.92
N VAL A 4 7.47 -6.16 1.23
CA VAL A 4 7.62 -6.80 -0.09
C VAL A 4 6.77 -6.10 -1.14
N ASN A 5 7.12 -6.23 -2.42
CA ASN A 5 6.32 -5.70 -3.50
C ASN A 5 4.91 -6.37 -3.51
N MET A 6 3.85 -5.56 -3.41
CA MET A 6 2.48 -6.07 -3.31
C MET A 6 2.03 -6.85 -4.54
N LYS A 7 2.46 -6.45 -5.75
CA LYS A 7 2.14 -7.16 -6.99
C LYS A 7 2.72 -8.57 -6.95
N ASP A 8 4.00 -8.70 -6.60
CA ASP A 8 4.66 -10.01 -6.49
C ASP A 8 3.94 -10.90 -5.46
N LEU A 9 3.55 -10.31 -4.32
CA LEU A 9 2.81 -10.99 -3.26
C LEU A 9 1.46 -11.55 -3.75
N LEU A 10 0.67 -10.75 -4.47
CA LEU A 10 -0.64 -11.17 -4.97
C LEU A 10 -0.52 -12.19 -6.13
N VAL A 11 0.47 -12.04 -7.01
CA VAL A 11 0.77 -13.03 -8.05
C VAL A 11 1.18 -14.36 -7.41
N HIS A 12 2.04 -14.32 -6.39
CA HIS A 12 2.43 -15.52 -5.65
C HIS A 12 1.21 -16.22 -5.03
N ALA A 13 0.29 -15.46 -4.42
CA ALA A 13 -0.94 -16.01 -3.86
C ALA A 13 -1.85 -16.64 -4.94
N TYR A 14 -1.96 -16.00 -6.10
CA TYR A 14 -2.72 -16.50 -7.25
C TYR A 14 -2.17 -17.81 -7.79
N ASP A 15 -0.86 -17.89 -7.99
CA ASP A 15 -0.20 -19.08 -8.53
C ASP A 15 -0.24 -20.28 -7.58
N ASN A 16 -0.36 -20.02 -6.27
CA ASN A 16 -0.34 -21.06 -5.23
C ASN A 16 -1.72 -21.33 -4.59
N GLY A 17 -2.78 -20.68 -5.06
CA GLY A 17 -4.16 -20.98 -4.67
C GLY A 17 -4.50 -20.66 -3.21
N TYR A 18 -4.06 -19.51 -2.70
CA TYR A 18 -4.42 -19.01 -1.37
C TYR A 18 -4.79 -17.52 -1.42
N ALA A 19 -5.34 -16.97 -0.33
CA ALA A 19 -5.58 -15.54 -0.19
C ALA A 19 -4.76 -14.90 0.94
N VAL A 20 -4.31 -13.68 0.66
CA VAL A 20 -3.67 -12.77 1.62
C VAL A 20 -4.75 -11.89 2.23
N GLY A 21 -4.76 -11.82 3.56
CA GLY A 21 -5.65 -10.92 4.28
C GLY A 21 -5.21 -9.47 4.15
N ALA A 22 -6.13 -8.60 3.72
CA ALA A 22 -6.02 -7.15 3.81
C ALA A 22 -6.90 -6.68 4.97
N PHE A 23 -6.26 -6.47 6.12
CA PHE A 23 -6.97 -6.10 7.35
C PHE A 23 -6.86 -4.60 7.55
N ASP A 24 -8.00 -3.90 7.59
CA ASP A 24 -7.96 -2.47 7.91
C ASP A 24 -7.65 -2.25 9.37
N LEU A 25 -6.85 -1.22 9.62
CA LEU A 25 -6.50 -0.77 10.96
C LEU A 25 -6.94 0.68 11.18
N VAL A 26 -7.36 0.95 12.41
CA VAL A 26 -7.79 2.29 12.87
C VAL A 26 -7.06 2.75 14.13
N SER A 27 -6.15 1.92 14.65
CA SER A 27 -5.37 2.19 15.87
C SER A 27 -4.11 1.33 15.95
N LEU A 28 -3.22 1.67 16.90
CA LEU A 28 -2.05 0.84 17.20
C LEU A 28 -2.42 -0.55 17.74
N ASP A 29 -3.55 -0.70 18.44
CA ASP A 29 -4.00 -2.02 18.91
C ASP A 29 -4.32 -2.96 17.74
N PHE A 30 -4.93 -2.43 16.68
CA PHE A 30 -5.18 -3.20 15.44
C PHE A 30 -3.87 -3.51 14.71
N LEU A 31 -3.00 -2.51 14.53
CA LEU A 31 -1.71 -2.70 13.88
C LEU A 31 -0.88 -3.80 14.56
N GLU A 32 -0.74 -3.73 15.89
CA GLU A 32 0.01 -4.72 16.66
C GLU A 32 -0.65 -6.09 16.62
N ALA A 33 -1.99 -6.17 16.66
CA ALA A 33 -2.73 -7.42 16.58
C ALA A 33 -2.54 -8.13 15.24
N ILE A 34 -2.67 -7.39 14.13
CA ILE A 34 -2.55 -7.92 12.76
C ILE A 34 -1.14 -8.46 12.53
N VAL A 35 -0.11 -7.67 12.88
CA VAL A 35 1.29 -8.10 12.74
C VAL A 35 1.58 -9.32 13.62
N THR A 36 1.15 -9.30 14.89
CA THR A 36 1.34 -10.43 15.81
C THR A 36 0.72 -11.72 15.27
N ALA A 37 -0.51 -11.65 14.77
CA ALA A 37 -1.20 -12.82 14.22
C ALA A 37 -0.50 -13.36 12.96
N ALA A 38 -0.10 -12.47 12.05
CA ALA A 38 0.65 -12.85 10.85
C ALA A 38 2.00 -13.51 11.20
N GLU A 39 2.71 -13.00 12.21
CA GLU A 39 3.96 -13.59 12.69
C GLU A 39 3.75 -14.96 13.35
N ARG A 40 2.74 -15.09 14.22
CA ARG A 40 2.36 -16.39 14.85
C ARG A 40 2.06 -17.44 13.78
N ALA A 41 1.31 -17.06 12.76
CA ALA A 41 0.91 -17.92 11.65
C ALA A 41 1.99 -18.09 10.56
N ARG A 42 3.13 -17.38 10.66
CA ARG A 42 4.17 -17.32 9.62
C ARG A 42 3.58 -17.05 8.23
N ALA A 43 2.70 -16.05 8.14
CA ALA A 43 1.89 -15.76 6.96
C ALA A 43 2.18 -14.37 6.38
N PRO A 44 2.08 -14.18 5.04
CA PRO A 44 2.04 -12.85 4.47
C PRO A 44 0.78 -12.08 4.88
N VAL A 45 0.88 -10.76 4.98
CA VAL A 45 -0.26 -9.90 5.32
C VAL A 45 -0.22 -8.55 4.60
N ILE A 46 -1.39 -7.97 4.34
CA ILE A 46 -1.53 -6.59 3.87
C ILE A 46 -2.07 -5.74 5.02
N LEU A 47 -1.30 -4.74 5.44
CA LEU A 47 -1.75 -3.68 6.35
C LEU A 47 -2.54 -2.67 5.52
N SER A 48 -3.86 -2.65 5.71
CA SER A 48 -4.78 -1.85 4.91
C SER A 48 -5.25 -0.63 5.70
N LEU A 49 -5.43 0.50 5.02
CA LEU A 49 -5.98 1.73 5.60
C LEU A 49 -7.02 2.32 4.65
N ALA A 50 -8.30 2.20 5.02
CA ALA A 50 -9.41 2.76 4.26
C ALA A 50 -9.54 4.28 4.45
N GLU A 51 -9.66 5.01 3.34
CA GLU A 51 -9.77 6.48 3.33
C GLU A 51 -11.00 6.98 4.11
N SER A 52 -12.09 6.21 4.13
CA SER A 52 -13.28 6.49 4.94
C SER A 52 -12.98 6.66 6.44
N HIS A 53 -11.95 5.98 6.94
CA HIS A 53 -11.55 6.02 8.35
C HIS A 53 -10.64 7.21 8.70
N PHE A 54 -10.18 8.00 7.73
CA PHE A 54 -9.28 9.15 7.99
C PHE A 54 -9.97 10.29 8.75
N SER A 55 -11.29 10.23 8.89
CA SER A 55 -12.05 11.09 9.80
C SER A 55 -11.91 10.69 11.28
N HIS A 56 -11.46 9.46 11.56
CA HIS A 56 -11.32 8.91 12.90
C HIS A 56 -9.88 8.92 13.43
N PHE A 57 -8.89 8.87 12.55
CA PHE A 57 -7.47 8.98 12.89
C PHE A 57 -6.71 9.79 11.85
N ASP A 58 -5.60 10.39 12.27
CA ASP A 58 -4.71 11.11 11.36
C ASP A 58 -3.86 10.10 10.56
N PHE A 59 -4.14 9.99 9.26
CA PHE A 59 -3.44 9.12 8.33
C PHE A 59 -1.92 9.41 8.26
N GLU A 60 -1.52 10.68 8.32
CA GLU A 60 -0.10 11.07 8.26
C GLU A 60 0.65 10.70 9.53
N LEU A 61 -0.02 10.70 10.68
CA LEU A 61 0.56 10.22 11.94
C LEU A 61 0.57 8.69 12.04
N ALA A 62 -0.41 8.01 11.44
CA ALA A 62 -0.51 6.54 11.48
C ALA A 62 0.52 5.87 10.56
N MET A 63 0.74 6.39 9.35
CA MET A 63 1.58 5.76 8.34
C MET A 63 3.04 5.49 8.78
N PRO A 64 3.74 6.41 9.48
CA PRO A 64 5.07 6.11 10.02
C PRO A 64 5.09 4.91 10.98
N ALA A 65 4.03 4.73 11.80
CA ALA A 65 3.93 3.58 12.69
C ALA A 65 3.66 2.28 11.90
N VAL A 66 2.79 2.34 10.89
CA VAL A 66 2.50 1.21 9.99
C VAL A 66 3.76 0.77 9.24
N GLU A 67 4.48 1.71 8.64
CA GLU A 67 5.72 1.41 7.92
C GLU A 67 6.79 0.85 8.86
N ALA A 68 6.95 1.42 10.06
CA ALA A 68 7.90 0.91 11.05
C ALA A 68 7.55 -0.52 11.49
N ALA A 69 6.27 -0.83 11.71
CA ALA A 69 5.81 -2.17 12.06
C ALA A 69 6.06 -3.15 10.90
N ALA A 70 5.70 -2.78 9.67
CA ALA A 70 5.95 -3.58 8.48
C ALA A 70 7.45 -3.86 8.28
N GLN A 71 8.33 -2.87 8.45
CA GLN A 71 9.77 -3.06 8.29
C GLN A 71 10.41 -3.94 9.39
N ARG A 72 9.78 -4.01 10.57
CA ARG A 72 10.24 -4.78 11.75
C ARG A 72 9.69 -6.20 11.82
N SER A 73 8.63 -6.49 11.07
CA SER A 73 7.96 -7.80 11.04
C SER A 73 8.96 -8.94 10.75
N ALA A 74 8.62 -10.18 11.12
CA ALA A 74 9.35 -11.37 10.67
C ALA A 74 8.76 -11.99 9.39
N VAL A 75 7.58 -11.54 8.96
CA VAL A 75 6.81 -12.10 7.83
C VAL A 75 6.57 -11.05 6.74
N PRO A 76 6.38 -11.45 5.46
CA PRO A 76 6.16 -10.51 4.37
C PRO A 76 4.93 -9.62 4.59
N VAL A 77 5.14 -8.30 4.51
CA VAL A 77 4.09 -7.29 4.65
C VAL A 77 4.01 -6.43 3.38
N ALA A 78 2.81 -6.05 3.00
CA ALA A 78 2.54 -4.93 2.10
C ALA A 78 1.66 -3.89 2.79
N ILE A 79 1.70 -2.64 2.32
CA ILE A 79 0.90 -1.53 2.87
C ILE A 79 0.01 -0.99 1.76
N HIS A 80 -1.29 -0.94 2.03
CA HIS A 80 -2.31 -0.65 1.03
C HIS A 80 -3.20 0.52 1.45
N LEU A 81 -3.41 1.47 0.54
CA LEU A 81 -4.52 2.43 0.64
C LEU A 81 -5.79 1.76 0.10
N ASP A 82 -6.84 1.70 0.92
CA ASP A 82 -8.13 1.11 0.56
C ASP A 82 -9.17 2.20 0.25
N HIS A 83 -10.00 1.96 -0.76
CA HIS A 83 -11.00 2.90 -1.28
C HIS A 83 -10.47 4.33 -1.54
N GLY A 84 -9.33 4.46 -2.20
CA GLY A 84 -8.78 5.75 -2.61
C GLY A 84 -9.74 6.50 -3.54
N ALA A 85 -10.18 7.69 -3.13
CA ALA A 85 -11.21 8.46 -3.85
C ALA A 85 -10.65 9.30 -5.00
N SER A 86 -9.33 9.52 -5.05
CA SER A 86 -8.70 10.45 -6.00
C SER A 86 -7.24 10.13 -6.31
N MET A 87 -6.72 10.75 -7.38
CA MET A 87 -5.30 10.75 -7.70
C MET A 87 -4.46 11.33 -6.55
N GLU A 88 -4.95 12.40 -5.92
CA GLU A 88 -4.29 13.05 -4.78
C GLU A 88 -4.18 12.09 -3.58
N SER A 89 -5.23 11.31 -3.30
CA SER A 89 -5.23 10.29 -2.25
C SER A 89 -4.17 9.21 -2.53
N ALA A 90 -4.09 8.73 -3.77
CA ALA A 90 -3.09 7.76 -4.19
C ALA A 90 -1.66 8.31 -4.07
N VAL A 91 -1.39 9.52 -4.59
CA VAL A 91 -0.08 10.19 -4.48
C VAL A 91 0.31 10.39 -3.01
N LYS A 92 -0.64 10.81 -2.16
CA LYS A 92 -0.42 10.99 -0.72
C LYS A 92 -0.05 9.68 -0.04
N ALA A 93 -0.79 8.59 -0.31
CA ALA A 93 -0.50 7.29 0.29
C ALA A 93 0.88 6.75 -0.12
N ILE A 94 1.24 6.87 -1.41
CA ILE A 94 2.57 6.45 -1.91
C ILE A 94 3.68 7.26 -1.22
N ARG A 95 3.51 8.58 -1.09
CA ARG A 95 4.46 9.46 -0.38
C ARG A 95 4.67 8.99 1.06
N LEU A 96 3.58 8.59 1.74
CA LEU A 96 3.59 8.15 3.13
C LEU A 96 4.07 6.70 3.31
N GLY A 97 4.23 5.93 2.24
CA GLY A 97 4.86 4.59 2.27
C GLY A 97 3.96 3.43 1.88
N ALA A 98 2.76 3.68 1.35
CA ALA A 98 1.96 2.64 0.73
C ALA A 98 2.67 2.11 -0.53
N ASN A 99 2.63 0.79 -0.70
CA ASN A 99 3.18 0.11 -1.89
C ASN A 99 2.13 -0.71 -2.66
N GLY A 100 0.87 -0.59 -2.26
CA GLY A 100 -0.28 -0.71 -3.14
C GLY A 100 -1.31 0.39 -2.87
N VAL A 101 -2.08 0.73 -3.89
CA VAL A 101 -3.19 1.68 -3.77
C VAL A 101 -4.42 1.15 -4.48
N MET A 102 -5.60 1.37 -3.92
CA MET A 102 -6.86 1.17 -4.59
C MET A 102 -7.40 2.49 -5.12
N VAL A 103 -7.91 2.49 -6.35
CA VAL A 103 -8.80 3.55 -6.84
C VAL A 103 -10.22 3.00 -6.90
N ASP A 104 -11.11 3.67 -6.16
CA ASP A 104 -12.53 3.37 -6.19
C ASP A 104 -13.29 4.41 -7.03
N ALA A 105 -13.30 4.18 -8.34
CA ALA A 105 -14.13 4.89 -9.30
C ALA A 105 -15.36 4.06 -9.72
N SER A 106 -15.75 3.08 -8.90
CA SER A 106 -16.80 2.08 -9.20
C SER A 106 -18.19 2.70 -9.41
N HIS A 107 -18.43 3.85 -8.78
CA HIS A 107 -19.65 4.64 -8.89
C HIS A 107 -19.81 5.34 -10.27
N LEU A 108 -18.74 5.46 -11.06
CA LEU A 108 -18.76 6.09 -12.37
C LEU A 108 -19.21 5.12 -13.49
N PRO A 109 -19.71 5.63 -14.63
CA PRO A 109 -19.87 4.83 -15.84
C PRO A 109 -18.56 4.14 -16.23
N LEU A 110 -18.63 2.94 -16.81
CA LEU A 110 -17.46 2.09 -17.10
C LEU A 110 -16.34 2.83 -17.84
N GLY A 111 -16.67 3.65 -18.83
CA GLY A 111 -15.67 4.40 -19.61
C GLY A 111 -14.92 5.45 -18.76
N GLU A 112 -15.62 6.12 -17.85
CA GLU A 112 -15.04 7.11 -16.93
C GLU A 112 -14.23 6.43 -15.84
N ASN A 113 -14.72 5.32 -15.27
CA ASN A 113 -13.97 4.50 -14.31
C ASN A 113 -12.65 4.00 -14.94
N ILE A 114 -12.69 3.50 -16.18
CA ILE A 114 -11.47 3.09 -16.91
C ILE A 114 -10.50 4.25 -17.07
N ALA A 115 -10.98 5.44 -17.46
CA ALA A 115 -10.12 6.61 -17.64
C ALA A 115 -9.45 7.04 -16.33
N ALA A 116 -10.24 7.23 -15.26
CA ALA A 116 -9.74 7.64 -13.95
C ALA A 116 -8.76 6.61 -13.37
N THR A 117 -9.08 5.32 -13.47
CA THR A 117 -8.21 4.25 -12.97
C THR A 117 -6.91 4.18 -13.76
N ARG A 118 -6.97 4.31 -15.09
CA ARG A 118 -5.77 4.27 -15.94
C ARG A 118 -4.79 5.39 -15.58
N GLU A 119 -5.27 6.60 -15.32
CA GLU A 119 -4.40 7.70 -14.89
C GLU A 119 -3.65 7.35 -13.60
N VAL A 120 -4.33 6.78 -12.60
CA VAL A 120 -3.70 6.33 -11.36
C VAL A 120 -2.74 5.16 -11.58
N VAL A 121 -3.08 4.22 -12.46
CA VAL A 121 -2.18 3.13 -12.86
C VAL A 121 -0.89 3.67 -13.46
N GLU A 122 -0.96 4.58 -14.43
CA GLU A 122 0.22 5.17 -15.06
C GLU A 122 1.13 5.87 -14.03
N MET A 123 0.55 6.63 -13.09
CA MET A 123 1.27 7.30 -12.01
C MET A 123 1.89 6.30 -11.01
N ALA A 124 1.11 5.33 -10.52
CA ALA A 124 1.54 4.39 -9.49
C ALA A 124 2.60 3.41 -10.04
N HIS A 125 2.45 2.96 -11.29
CA HIS A 125 3.45 2.11 -11.95
C HIS A 125 4.78 2.83 -12.16
N ALA A 126 4.75 4.14 -12.44
CA ALA A 126 5.95 4.99 -12.47
C ALA A 126 6.65 5.10 -11.09
N CYS A 127 5.95 4.72 -10.01
CA CYS A 127 6.48 4.59 -8.66
C CYS A 127 6.77 3.12 -8.25
N GLY A 128 6.49 2.16 -9.13
CA GLY A 128 6.58 0.72 -8.87
C GLY A 128 5.48 0.14 -7.97
N VAL A 129 4.44 0.92 -7.68
CA VAL A 129 3.35 0.62 -6.75
C VAL A 129 2.24 -0.15 -7.47
N ALA A 130 1.69 -1.18 -6.82
CA ALA A 130 0.60 -1.96 -7.38
C ALA A 130 -0.74 -1.22 -7.28
N VAL A 131 -1.61 -1.38 -8.28
CA VAL A 131 -2.93 -0.77 -8.29
C VAL A 131 -4.04 -1.81 -8.27
N GLU A 132 -4.94 -1.64 -7.31
CA GLU A 132 -6.24 -2.30 -7.28
C GLU A 132 -7.29 -1.40 -7.93
N GLY A 133 -8.04 -1.93 -8.89
CA GLY A 133 -9.25 -1.28 -9.40
C GLY A 133 -10.50 -1.94 -8.85
N GLU A 134 -11.61 -1.22 -8.83
CA GLU A 134 -12.93 -1.77 -8.52
C GLU A 134 -13.88 -1.68 -9.72
N LEU A 135 -14.53 -2.79 -10.01
CA LEU A 135 -15.55 -2.87 -11.04
C LEU A 135 -16.80 -3.57 -10.52
N GLY A 136 -17.95 -2.94 -10.75
CA GLY A 136 -19.21 -3.29 -10.10
C GLY A 136 -19.54 -2.19 -9.11
N TYR A 137 -20.38 -2.49 -8.12
CA TYR A 137 -20.53 -1.63 -6.94
C TYR A 137 -20.87 -2.53 -5.76
N VAL A 138 -20.09 -2.41 -4.69
CA VAL A 138 -20.33 -3.08 -3.40
C VAL A 138 -20.97 -2.05 -2.46
N PRO A 139 -22.28 -2.14 -2.14
CA PRO A 139 -22.94 -1.18 -1.28
C PRO A 139 -22.48 -1.30 0.17
N GLY A 140 -22.49 -0.20 0.92
CA GLY A 140 -22.12 -0.13 2.34
C GLY A 140 -20.84 0.66 2.61
N VAL A 141 -20.56 0.90 3.88
CA VAL A 141 -19.29 1.47 4.38
C VAL A 141 -18.73 0.52 5.43
N GLU A 142 -17.43 0.27 5.38
CA GLU A 142 -16.73 -0.58 6.36
C GLU A 142 -16.95 -0.09 7.81
N GLY A 143 -17.26 -1.01 8.72
CA GLY A 143 -17.58 -0.73 10.12
C GLY A 143 -19.00 -0.24 10.41
N GLU A 144 -19.77 0.12 9.37
CA GLU A 144 -21.15 0.56 9.48
C GLU A 144 -22.16 -0.55 9.11
N ASP A 145 -23.44 -0.28 9.35
CA ASP A 145 -24.51 -1.17 8.87
C ASP A 145 -24.75 -0.87 7.38
N ALA A 146 -24.74 -1.89 6.51
CA ALA A 146 -24.93 -1.72 5.07
C ALA A 146 -26.23 -0.98 4.71
N GLU A 147 -27.27 -1.12 5.54
CA GLU A 147 -28.58 -0.45 5.39
C GLU A 147 -28.50 1.09 5.48
N ARG A 148 -27.45 1.65 6.10
CA ARG A 148 -27.27 3.11 6.23
C ARG A 148 -26.76 3.76 4.95
N HIS A 149 -26.25 2.96 4.01
CA HIS A 149 -25.70 3.40 2.73
C HIS A 149 -26.41 2.67 1.59
N PRO A 150 -27.69 3.01 1.32
CA PRO A 150 -28.46 2.36 0.27
C PRO A 150 -27.87 2.71 -1.11
N GLY A 151 -27.28 1.72 -1.76
CA GLY A 151 -26.91 1.80 -3.16
C GLY A 151 -27.29 0.50 -3.89
N SER A 152 -27.60 0.60 -5.17
CA SER A 152 -27.97 -0.58 -5.97
C SER A 152 -26.73 -1.41 -6.26
N LEU A 153 -26.62 -2.58 -5.63
CA LEU A 153 -25.61 -3.60 -5.95
C LEU A 153 -25.51 -3.79 -7.47
N ARG A 154 -24.33 -3.58 -8.03
CA ARG A 154 -24.05 -3.79 -9.45
C ARG A 154 -23.03 -4.91 -9.61
N TYR A 155 -23.50 -6.04 -10.11
CA TYR A 155 -22.64 -7.18 -10.38
C TYR A 155 -21.66 -6.91 -11.53
N THR A 156 -20.44 -7.40 -11.38
CA THR A 156 -19.40 -7.35 -12.41
C THR A 156 -19.65 -8.39 -13.48
N SER A 157 -19.70 -8.05 -14.77
CA SER A 157 -19.71 -9.06 -15.84
C SER A 157 -18.28 -9.42 -16.29
N ALA A 158 -18.09 -10.64 -16.80
CA ALA A 158 -16.79 -11.07 -17.34
C ALA A 158 -16.33 -10.21 -18.54
N ALA A 159 -17.26 -9.73 -19.36
CA ALA A 159 -16.96 -8.86 -20.50
C ALA A 159 -16.47 -7.49 -20.04
N GLU A 160 -17.15 -6.87 -19.06
CA GLU A 160 -16.70 -5.59 -18.49
C GLU A 160 -15.35 -5.76 -17.77
N ALA A 161 -15.16 -6.83 -16.99
CA ALA A 161 -13.91 -7.10 -16.31
C ALA A 161 -12.73 -7.23 -17.27
N ARG A 162 -12.93 -7.94 -18.40
CA ARG A 162 -11.91 -8.05 -19.45
C ARG A 162 -11.58 -6.69 -20.06
N GLN A 163 -12.60 -5.95 -20.47
CA GLN A 163 -12.40 -4.62 -21.05
C GLN A 163 -11.68 -3.69 -20.05
N TYR A 164 -12.06 -3.75 -18.78
CA TYR A 164 -11.50 -2.94 -17.71
C TYR A 164 -10.02 -3.25 -17.53
N ALA A 165 -9.67 -4.51 -17.23
CA ALA A 165 -8.30 -4.94 -17.01
C ALA A 165 -7.39 -4.63 -18.20
N GLU A 166 -7.84 -4.89 -19.44
CA GLU A 166 -7.07 -4.60 -20.66
C GLU A 166 -6.80 -3.10 -20.86
N LYS A 167 -7.74 -2.22 -20.48
CA LYS A 167 -7.63 -0.78 -20.73
C LYS A 167 -7.00 0.00 -19.58
N THR A 168 -7.09 -0.50 -18.35
CA THR A 168 -6.52 0.16 -17.18
C THR A 168 -5.12 -0.34 -16.86
N GLY A 169 -4.85 -1.64 -17.03
CA GLY A 169 -3.58 -2.25 -16.62
C GLY A 169 -3.44 -2.47 -15.11
N VAL A 170 -4.55 -2.54 -14.37
CA VAL A 170 -4.55 -2.85 -12.93
C VAL A 170 -3.87 -4.18 -12.60
N ASP A 171 -3.30 -4.28 -11.39
CA ASP A 171 -2.56 -5.46 -10.93
C ASP A 171 -3.46 -6.48 -10.21
N CYS A 172 -4.57 -6.01 -9.65
CA CYS A 172 -5.66 -6.83 -9.13
C CYS A 172 -7.00 -6.13 -9.32
N LEU A 173 -8.10 -6.91 -9.29
CA LEU A 173 -9.45 -6.40 -9.54
C LEU A 173 -10.41 -6.81 -8.43
N ALA A 174 -10.97 -5.82 -7.73
CA ALA A 174 -12.13 -5.98 -6.88
C ALA A 174 -13.40 -6.19 -7.72
N VAL A 175 -14.15 -7.24 -7.40
CA VAL A 175 -15.33 -7.65 -8.14
C VAL A 175 -16.55 -7.75 -7.24
N SER A 176 -17.69 -7.29 -7.76
CA SER A 176 -18.99 -7.41 -7.10
C SER A 176 -19.71 -8.67 -7.58
N ILE A 177 -19.81 -9.65 -6.70
CA ILE A 177 -20.49 -10.95 -6.92
C ILE A 177 -21.60 -11.21 -5.90
N GLY A 178 -22.05 -10.18 -5.17
CA GLY A 178 -23.11 -10.28 -4.16
C GLY A 178 -22.67 -10.07 -2.71
N THR A 179 -21.42 -9.66 -2.47
CA THR A 179 -20.98 -9.15 -1.16
C THR A 179 -21.42 -7.69 -0.96
N VAL A 180 -21.39 -7.22 0.29
CA VAL A 180 -21.68 -5.83 0.70
C VAL A 180 -20.69 -5.44 1.80
N HIS A 181 -20.34 -4.16 1.93
CA HIS A 181 -19.55 -3.68 3.07
C HIS A 181 -20.41 -3.62 4.34
N GLY A 182 -19.78 -3.85 5.49
CA GLY A 182 -20.45 -3.73 6.79
C GLY A 182 -21.24 -4.98 7.20
N ARG A 183 -22.13 -4.80 8.19
CA ARG A 183 -22.91 -5.92 8.75
C ARG A 183 -24.04 -6.34 7.81
N MET A 184 -24.07 -7.62 7.43
CA MET A 184 -25.14 -8.22 6.64
C MET A 184 -26.29 -8.73 7.53
N LYS A 185 -27.55 -8.40 7.20
CA LYS A 185 -28.74 -8.99 7.86
C LYS A 185 -29.09 -10.37 7.31
N ASP A 186 -28.95 -10.55 6.00
CA ASP A 186 -29.28 -11.78 5.27
C ASP A 186 -28.01 -12.44 4.72
N LYS A 187 -28.03 -13.77 4.54
CA LYS A 187 -26.92 -14.47 3.88
C LYS A 187 -26.76 -13.98 2.45
N PRO A 188 -25.57 -13.51 2.03
CA PRO A 188 -25.36 -13.05 0.67
C PRO A 188 -25.53 -14.22 -0.29
N ARG A 189 -26.24 -13.99 -1.41
CA ARG A 189 -26.26 -14.94 -2.52
C ARG A 189 -25.11 -14.64 -3.45
N LEU A 190 -23.97 -15.26 -3.17
CA LEU A 190 -22.77 -15.13 -4.02
C LEU A 190 -22.97 -15.83 -5.37
N ASP A 191 -22.69 -15.10 -6.45
CA ASP A 191 -22.74 -15.62 -7.82
C ASP A 191 -21.42 -16.29 -8.20
N TRP A 192 -21.32 -17.58 -7.84
CA TRP A 192 -20.14 -18.41 -8.12
C TRP A 192 -19.86 -18.61 -9.60
N GLY A 193 -20.90 -18.65 -10.44
CA GLY A 193 -20.77 -18.82 -11.88
C GLY A 193 -20.08 -17.61 -12.49
N ARG A 194 -20.55 -16.43 -12.13
CA ARG A 194 -19.94 -15.15 -12.51
C ARG A 194 -18.49 -15.02 -12.06
N LEU A 195 -18.18 -15.36 -10.80
CA LEU A 195 -16.79 -15.31 -10.33
C LEU A 195 -15.87 -16.21 -11.17
N LYS A 196 -16.33 -17.43 -11.47
CA LYS A 196 -15.59 -18.38 -12.32
C LYS A 196 -15.39 -17.83 -13.74
N GLU A 197 -16.41 -17.22 -14.32
CA GLU A 197 -16.36 -16.61 -15.66
C GLU A 197 -15.39 -15.42 -15.70
N ILE A 198 -15.43 -14.54 -14.68
CA ILE A 198 -14.50 -13.40 -14.58
C ILE A 198 -13.06 -13.89 -14.49
N ASN A 199 -12.77 -14.81 -13.56
CA ASN A 199 -11.42 -15.34 -13.38
C ASN A 199 -10.90 -16.00 -14.67
N ALA A 200 -11.73 -16.79 -15.35
CA ALA A 200 -11.37 -17.42 -16.62
C ALA A 200 -11.08 -16.40 -17.74
N ALA A 201 -11.80 -15.28 -17.75
CA ALA A 201 -11.68 -14.25 -18.78
C ALA A 201 -10.44 -13.36 -18.62
N ILE A 202 -10.06 -13.00 -17.39
CA ILE A 202 -8.99 -12.01 -17.15
C ILE A 202 -7.70 -12.59 -16.60
N ARG A 203 -7.74 -13.74 -15.90
CA ARG A 203 -6.57 -14.41 -15.32
C ARG A 203 -5.66 -13.49 -14.48
N LEU A 204 -6.30 -12.61 -13.72
CA LEU A 204 -5.68 -11.62 -12.84
C LEU A 204 -6.08 -11.94 -11.38
N PRO A 205 -5.20 -11.68 -10.40
CA PRO A 205 -5.57 -11.61 -8.98
C PRO A 205 -6.93 -10.93 -8.73
N LEU A 206 -7.91 -11.69 -8.21
CA LEU A 206 -9.21 -11.14 -7.83
C LEU A 206 -9.25 -10.75 -6.35
N VAL A 207 -9.98 -9.70 -6.05
CA VAL A 207 -10.18 -9.17 -4.71
C VAL A 207 -11.66 -9.24 -4.33
N ILE A 208 -11.93 -9.61 -3.07
CA ILE A 208 -13.27 -9.56 -2.50
C ILE A 208 -13.28 -8.59 -1.33
N HIS A 209 -14.19 -7.63 -1.44
CA HIS A 209 -14.56 -6.71 -0.40
C HIS A 209 -15.79 -7.21 0.37
N GLY A 210 -15.94 -6.78 1.63
CA GLY A 210 -17.11 -7.11 2.43
C GLY A 210 -17.21 -8.59 2.81
N GLY A 211 -16.12 -9.20 3.27
CA GLY A 211 -16.09 -10.62 3.68
C GLY A 211 -16.80 -10.93 5.01
N THR A 212 -17.15 -9.92 5.80
CA THR A 212 -17.76 -10.08 7.13
C THR A 212 -19.10 -10.83 7.04
N GLY A 213 -19.18 -12.03 7.62
CA GLY A 213 -20.40 -12.85 7.65
C GLY A 213 -20.40 -14.03 6.65
N LEU A 214 -19.37 -14.15 5.82
CA LEU A 214 -19.15 -15.37 5.03
C LEU A 214 -18.67 -16.53 5.91
N SER A 215 -19.08 -17.73 5.56
CA SER A 215 -18.59 -18.97 6.16
C SER A 215 -17.21 -19.37 5.63
N ASP A 216 -16.48 -20.20 6.38
CA ASP A 216 -15.17 -20.69 5.97
C ASP A 216 -15.20 -21.43 4.63
N ASP A 217 -16.28 -22.16 4.34
CA ASP A 217 -16.45 -22.86 3.05
C ASP A 217 -16.69 -21.90 1.89
N GLU A 218 -17.39 -20.79 2.14
CA GLU A 218 -17.55 -19.72 1.15
C GLU A 218 -16.21 -19.04 0.85
N PHE A 219 -15.39 -18.75 1.87
CA PHE A 219 -14.04 -18.24 1.67
C PHE A 219 -13.16 -19.20 0.87
N ARG A 220 -13.12 -20.48 1.23
CA ARG A 220 -12.37 -21.50 0.46
C ARG A 220 -12.84 -21.57 -0.98
N LYS A 221 -14.15 -21.42 -1.21
CA LYS A 221 -14.73 -21.42 -2.56
C LYS A 221 -14.34 -20.18 -3.35
N LEU A 222 -14.36 -18.98 -2.75
CA LEU A 222 -13.85 -17.75 -3.36
C LEU A 222 -12.41 -17.94 -3.84
N ILE A 223 -11.55 -18.47 -2.96
CA ILE A 223 -10.13 -18.70 -3.23
C ILE A 223 -9.94 -19.70 -4.38
N SER A 224 -10.69 -20.80 -4.36
CA SER A 224 -10.67 -21.79 -5.46
C SER A 224 -11.08 -21.23 -6.83
N LEU A 225 -11.72 -20.06 -6.84
CA LEU A 225 -12.19 -19.36 -8.03
C LEU A 225 -11.35 -18.11 -8.37
N GLY A 226 -10.16 -17.96 -7.78
CA GLY A 226 -9.16 -16.94 -8.16
C GLY A 226 -9.10 -15.72 -7.26
N VAL A 227 -9.82 -15.71 -6.13
CA VAL A 227 -9.72 -14.64 -5.12
C VAL A 227 -8.46 -14.82 -4.29
N VAL A 228 -7.64 -13.78 -4.22
CA VAL A 228 -6.32 -13.82 -3.56
C VAL A 228 -6.08 -12.68 -2.58
N LYS A 229 -6.95 -11.66 -2.57
CA LYS A 229 -7.00 -10.62 -1.53
C LYS A 229 -8.41 -10.58 -0.96
N ILE A 230 -8.51 -10.57 0.36
CA ILE A 230 -9.78 -10.47 1.08
C ILE A 230 -9.68 -9.28 2.03
N ASN A 231 -10.53 -8.27 1.83
CA ASN A 231 -10.64 -7.12 2.73
C ASN A 231 -11.49 -7.51 3.94
N TYR A 232 -11.01 -7.14 5.14
CA TYR A 232 -11.62 -7.58 6.39
C TYR A 232 -11.43 -6.57 7.52
N TYR A 233 -12.52 -5.88 7.88
CA TYR A 233 -12.50 -4.89 8.96
C TYR A 233 -13.69 -5.01 9.91
N THR A 234 -14.92 -5.00 9.39
CA THR A 234 -16.13 -4.90 10.23
C THR A 234 -16.18 -5.92 11.38
N ALA A 235 -15.83 -7.19 11.13
CA ALA A 235 -15.75 -8.20 12.20
C ALA A 235 -14.70 -7.88 13.27
N LEU A 236 -13.52 -7.35 12.89
CA LEU A 236 -12.47 -6.97 13.82
C LEU A 236 -12.92 -5.78 14.70
N ALA A 237 -13.59 -4.80 14.09
CA ALA A 237 -14.20 -3.68 14.80
C ALA A 237 -15.26 -4.15 15.82
N ASP A 238 -16.10 -5.13 15.44
CA ASP A 238 -17.10 -5.72 16.31
C ASP A 238 -16.50 -6.46 17.51
N ILE A 239 -15.44 -7.25 17.26
CA ILE A 239 -14.68 -7.93 18.31
C ILE A 239 -14.09 -6.92 19.29
N ALA A 240 -13.43 -5.87 18.79
CA ALA A 240 -12.88 -4.81 19.63
C ALA A 240 -13.97 -4.12 20.46
N GLY A 241 -15.12 -3.82 19.85
CA GLY A 241 -16.27 -3.24 20.54
C GLY A 241 -16.83 -4.14 21.63
N GLU A 242 -16.89 -5.46 21.41
CA GLU A 242 -17.37 -6.42 22.42
C GLU A 242 -16.38 -6.57 23.59
N VAL A 243 -15.07 -6.54 23.31
CA VAL A 243 -14.05 -6.51 24.37
C VAL A 243 -14.28 -5.32 25.29
N ILE A 244 -14.45 -4.12 24.74
CA ILE A 244 -14.69 -2.90 25.52
C ILE A 244 -15.97 -3.03 26.36
N ARG A 245 -17.08 -3.47 25.74
CA ARG A 245 -18.37 -3.66 26.43
C ARG A 245 -18.26 -4.67 27.57
N THR A 246 -17.56 -5.78 27.34
CA THR A 246 -17.36 -6.83 28.35
C THR A 246 -16.47 -6.34 29.49
N ALA A 247 -15.39 -5.63 29.18
CA ALA A 247 -14.51 -5.03 30.20
C ALA A 247 -15.28 -4.03 31.08
N ALA A 248 -16.08 -3.15 30.47
CA ALA A 248 -16.93 -2.20 31.19
C ALA A 248 -17.95 -2.90 32.10
N LYS A 249 -18.63 -3.93 31.62
CA LYS A 249 -19.57 -4.75 32.41
C LYS A 249 -18.89 -5.43 33.60
N ARG A 250 -17.62 -5.79 33.48
CA ARG A 250 -16.79 -6.37 34.57
C ARG A 250 -16.26 -5.32 35.55
N GLY A 251 -16.61 -4.05 35.36
CA GLY A 251 -16.20 -2.96 36.24
C GLY A 251 -14.83 -2.37 35.95
N ALA A 252 -14.22 -2.70 34.80
CA ALA A 252 -12.99 -2.03 34.36
C ALA A 252 -13.23 -0.52 34.22
N ARG A 253 -12.27 0.27 34.68
CA ARG A 253 -12.31 1.75 34.62
C ARG A 253 -11.03 2.27 33.99
N GLY A 254 -11.15 3.40 33.29
CA GLY A 254 -10.05 4.01 32.57
C GLY A 254 -9.83 3.37 31.20
N TYR A 255 -9.30 4.18 30.27
CA TYR A 255 -9.15 3.79 28.87
C TYR A 255 -8.33 2.50 28.69
N THR A 256 -7.15 2.43 29.30
CA THR A 256 -6.23 1.28 29.15
C THR A 256 -6.82 -0.04 29.60
N ALA A 257 -7.59 -0.05 30.70
CA ALA A 257 -8.24 -1.25 31.20
C ALA A 257 -9.41 -1.69 30.30
N LEU A 258 -10.09 -0.75 29.63
CA LEU A 258 -11.19 -1.04 28.71
C LEU A 258 -10.69 -1.65 27.39
N VAL A 259 -9.51 -1.26 26.92
CA VAL A 259 -8.95 -1.70 25.64
C VAL A 259 -7.95 -2.86 25.76
N ALA A 260 -7.54 -3.24 26.97
CA ALA A 260 -6.45 -4.21 27.21
C ALA A 260 -6.61 -5.56 26.49
N GLY A 261 -7.85 -6.02 26.25
CA GLY A 261 -8.12 -7.29 25.57
C GLY A 261 -8.21 -7.21 24.06
N ILE A 262 -8.21 -6.01 23.46
CA ILE A 262 -8.51 -5.82 22.02
C ILE A 262 -7.46 -6.53 21.19
N ARG A 263 -6.18 -6.33 21.51
CA ARG A 263 -5.06 -6.86 20.74
C ARG A 263 -5.13 -8.37 20.57
N GLU A 264 -5.30 -9.10 21.67
CA GLU A 264 -5.34 -10.58 21.63
C GLU A 264 -6.61 -11.09 20.94
N ALA A 265 -7.76 -10.44 21.17
CA ALA A 265 -9.01 -10.84 20.55
C ALA A 265 -9.00 -10.63 19.03
N VAL A 266 -8.50 -9.48 18.58
CA VAL A 266 -8.32 -9.18 17.14
C VAL A 266 -7.27 -10.09 16.53
N ALA A 267 -6.13 -10.32 17.19
CA ALA A 267 -5.08 -11.21 16.70
C ALA A 267 -5.59 -12.65 16.51
N SER A 268 -6.42 -13.15 17.45
CA SER A 268 -7.02 -14.48 17.35
C SER A 268 -7.91 -14.62 16.11
N GLU A 269 -8.71 -13.59 15.78
CA GLU A 269 -9.55 -13.62 14.59
C GLU A 269 -8.74 -13.50 13.29
N VAL A 270 -7.72 -12.64 13.29
CA VAL A 270 -6.79 -12.53 12.15
C VAL A 270 -6.09 -13.87 11.89
N GLU A 271 -5.60 -14.54 12.94
CA GLU A 271 -4.95 -15.86 12.84
C GLU A 271 -5.91 -16.94 12.32
N ARG A 272 -7.18 -16.92 12.77
CA ARG A 272 -8.24 -17.80 12.25
C ARG A 272 -8.47 -17.56 10.75
N CYS A 273 -8.63 -16.31 10.33
CA CYS A 273 -8.80 -15.93 8.93
C CYS A 273 -7.63 -16.40 8.07
N ILE A 274 -6.39 -16.16 8.50
CA ILE A 274 -5.16 -16.62 7.82
C ILE A 274 -5.17 -18.15 7.62
N GLY A 275 -5.58 -18.91 8.64
CA GLY A 275 -5.71 -20.37 8.54
C GLY A 275 -6.77 -20.81 7.53
N VAL A 276 -7.95 -20.17 7.52
CA VAL A 276 -9.04 -20.45 6.58
C VAL A 276 -8.66 -20.09 5.15
N TRP A 277 -7.92 -18.98 4.97
CA TRP A 277 -7.53 -18.45 3.66
C TRP A 277 -6.28 -19.10 3.07
N GLY A 278 -5.66 -20.04 3.80
CA GLY A 278 -4.55 -20.86 3.32
C GLY A 278 -3.20 -20.13 3.24
N SER A 279 -3.08 -18.96 3.88
CA SER A 279 -1.85 -18.16 3.91
C SER A 279 -0.90 -18.51 5.06
N ALA A 280 -1.34 -19.31 6.05
CA ALA A 280 -0.49 -19.82 7.12
C ALA A 280 0.72 -20.58 6.57
N ASP A 281 1.89 -20.41 7.21
CA ASP A 281 3.17 -21.06 6.86
C ASP A 281 3.78 -20.67 5.50
N ARG A 282 3.24 -19.67 4.82
CA ARG A 282 3.68 -19.22 3.49
C ARG A 282 4.78 -18.14 3.53
N ALA A 283 5.16 -17.61 4.70
CA ALA A 283 6.07 -16.46 4.79
C ALA A 283 7.44 -16.70 4.14
N ALA A 284 8.05 -17.87 4.36
CA ALA A 284 9.39 -18.16 3.86
C ALA A 284 9.45 -18.21 2.33
N GLU A 285 8.48 -18.87 1.69
CA GLU A 285 8.39 -18.94 0.22
C GLU A 285 8.10 -17.57 -0.41
N VAL A 286 7.27 -16.76 0.24
CA VAL A 286 6.99 -15.38 -0.21
C VAL A 286 8.25 -14.51 -0.11
N LEU A 287 9.02 -14.60 0.98
CA LEU A 287 10.27 -13.83 1.13
C LEU A 287 11.36 -14.25 0.14
N ASP A 288 11.38 -15.51 -0.29
CA ASP A 288 12.31 -16.01 -1.30
C ASP A 288 11.95 -15.51 -2.71
N ARG A 289 10.65 -15.44 -3.02
CA ARG A 289 10.16 -15.16 -4.39
C ARG A 289 9.79 -13.70 -4.65
N CYS A 290 9.36 -12.96 -3.64
CA CYS A 290 8.87 -11.59 -3.83
C CYS A 290 10.00 -10.59 -3.68
N ARG A 291 10.05 -9.58 -4.56
CA ARG A 291 11.06 -8.52 -4.44
C ARG A 291 10.85 -7.75 -3.14
N PRO A 292 11.95 -7.41 -2.42
CA PRO A 292 11.86 -6.53 -1.27
C PRO A 292 11.43 -5.12 -1.72
N TRP A 293 10.61 -4.46 -0.90
CA TRP A 293 10.31 -3.05 -1.08
C TRP A 293 11.33 -2.19 -0.35
N LEU A 294 12.16 -1.49 -1.10
CA LEU A 294 13.23 -0.64 -0.56
C LEU A 294 13.09 0.78 -1.10
N ASN A 295 13.18 1.75 -0.18
CA ASN A 295 13.31 3.16 -0.54
C ASN A 295 14.71 3.41 -1.14
N VAL A 296 14.80 4.42 -2.01
CA VAL A 296 16.08 4.90 -2.57
C VAL A 296 16.37 6.30 -2.03
N GLU A 297 17.59 6.53 -1.59
CA GLU A 297 18.11 7.85 -1.25
C GLU A 297 18.91 8.39 -2.44
N HIS A 298 18.34 9.38 -3.10
CA HIS A 298 19.02 10.18 -4.10
C HIS A 298 19.77 11.31 -3.40
N VAL A 299 21.10 11.18 -3.40
CA VAL A 299 22.00 12.09 -2.69
C VAL A 299 22.72 12.97 -3.69
N VAL A 300 22.63 14.27 -3.49
CA VAL A 300 23.44 15.25 -4.23
C VAL A 300 24.30 16.01 -3.25
N VAL A 301 25.62 16.01 -3.43
CA VAL A 301 26.54 16.88 -2.68
C VAL A 301 27.14 17.89 -3.66
N TYR A 302 27.19 19.16 -3.26
CA TYR A 302 27.54 20.24 -4.19
C TYR A 302 28.12 21.47 -3.50
N ASN A 303 28.72 22.33 -4.32
CA ASN A 303 29.12 23.70 -3.98
C ASN A 303 28.38 24.68 -4.89
N ALA A 304 28.02 25.85 -4.37
CA ALA A 304 27.34 26.91 -5.12
C ALA A 304 28.05 28.27 -4.92
N PRO A 305 29.24 28.47 -5.52
CA PRO A 305 30.09 29.62 -5.23
C PRO A 305 29.53 30.96 -5.75
N GLU A 306 28.58 30.91 -6.69
CA GLU A 306 28.01 32.10 -7.33
C GLU A 306 26.74 32.62 -6.63
N LEU A 307 26.20 31.88 -5.66
CA LEU A 307 25.00 32.27 -4.93
C LEU A 307 25.34 32.85 -3.57
N ASP A 308 24.69 33.95 -3.20
CA ASP A 308 24.67 34.39 -1.81
C ASP A 308 23.74 33.50 -0.95
N GLU A 309 23.74 33.71 0.38
CA GLU A 309 22.94 32.90 1.30
C GLU A 309 21.43 32.97 1.02
N LYS A 310 20.94 34.14 0.62
CA LYS A 310 19.51 34.37 0.35
C LYS A 310 19.10 33.69 -0.95
N GLU A 311 19.91 33.80 -1.98
CA GLU A 311 19.71 33.13 -3.27
C GLU A 311 19.78 31.61 -3.13
N LEU A 312 20.76 31.10 -2.38
CA LEU A 312 20.89 29.68 -2.09
C LEU A 312 19.66 29.14 -1.35
N ARG A 313 19.20 29.85 -0.32
CA ARG A 313 17.99 29.49 0.42
C ARG A 313 16.76 29.49 -0.48
N ALA A 314 16.59 30.50 -1.32
CA ALA A 314 15.47 30.57 -2.25
C ALA A 314 15.48 29.41 -3.27
N MET A 315 16.65 29.05 -3.80
CA MET A 315 16.81 27.88 -4.66
C MET A 315 16.46 26.58 -3.92
N MET A 316 16.90 26.44 -2.66
CA MET A 316 16.60 25.28 -1.83
C MET A 316 15.09 25.15 -1.55
N GLU A 317 14.44 26.24 -1.13
CA GLU A 317 13.00 26.28 -0.84
C GLU A 317 12.16 25.94 -2.09
N GLU A 318 12.52 26.50 -3.25
CA GLU A 318 11.84 26.20 -4.51
C GLU A 318 12.04 24.74 -4.91
N GLY A 319 13.26 24.21 -4.79
CA GLY A 319 13.54 22.80 -5.06
C GLY A 319 12.75 21.87 -4.13
N GLN A 320 12.68 22.16 -2.83
CA GLN A 320 11.86 21.38 -1.90
C GLN A 320 10.39 21.38 -2.32
N ARG A 321 9.83 22.55 -2.64
CA ARG A 321 8.43 22.70 -3.05
C ARG A 321 8.12 21.95 -4.34
N VAL A 322 8.97 22.09 -5.36
CA VAL A 322 8.75 21.53 -6.69
C VAL A 322 9.01 20.03 -6.74
N LEU A 323 10.14 19.58 -6.16
CA LEU A 323 10.55 18.18 -6.25
C LEU A 323 9.69 17.29 -5.33
N ALA A 324 9.25 17.78 -4.17
CA ALA A 324 8.38 17.01 -3.29
C ALA A 324 6.98 16.77 -3.90
N ALA A 325 6.56 17.59 -4.87
CA ALA A 325 5.28 17.42 -5.56
C ALA A 325 5.30 16.28 -6.60
N ILE A 326 6.47 15.76 -6.96
CA ILE A 326 6.60 14.66 -7.92
C ILE A 326 6.15 13.35 -7.26
N ALA A 327 5.28 12.60 -7.94
CA ALA A 327 4.80 11.31 -7.45
C ALA A 327 5.98 10.36 -7.17
N GLY A 328 5.89 9.61 -6.07
CA GLY A 328 6.97 8.72 -5.63
C GLY A 328 8.12 9.39 -4.90
N VAL A 329 8.20 10.74 -4.88
CA VAL A 329 9.10 11.47 -3.99
C VAL A 329 8.47 11.56 -2.61
N ARG A 330 9.11 10.90 -1.64
CA ARG A 330 8.64 10.78 -0.26
C ARG A 330 9.09 11.94 0.60
N GLU A 331 10.32 12.40 0.41
CA GLU A 331 10.93 13.45 1.21
C GLU A 331 11.99 14.20 0.40
N VAL A 332 12.08 15.52 0.60
CA VAL A 332 13.17 16.35 0.07
C VAL A 332 13.78 17.15 1.22
N ARG A 333 14.98 16.76 1.64
CA ARG A 333 15.76 17.46 2.66
C ARG A 333 16.98 18.11 2.04
N VAL A 334 17.34 19.26 2.58
CA VAL A 334 18.58 19.97 2.27
C VAL A 334 19.46 20.04 3.50
N GLY A 335 20.76 20.12 3.30
CA GLY A 335 21.72 20.22 4.39
C GLY A 335 22.90 21.11 4.04
N SER A 336 23.57 21.59 5.08
CA SER A 336 24.83 22.31 5.00
C SER A 336 25.90 21.64 5.86
N LEU A 337 27.14 21.81 5.45
CA LEU A 337 28.30 21.24 6.11
C LEU A 337 28.52 21.90 7.49
N VAL A 338 28.68 21.07 8.52
CA VAL A 338 29.02 21.54 9.87
C VAL A 338 30.54 21.55 10.11
N SER A 339 31.27 20.57 9.58
CA SER A 339 32.71 20.41 9.82
C SER A 339 33.56 21.22 8.85
N LYS A 340 34.60 21.88 9.34
CA LYS A 340 35.58 22.56 8.47
C LYS A 340 36.48 21.51 7.80
N GLY A 341 36.42 21.38 6.47
CA GLY A 341 37.36 20.57 5.69
C GLY A 341 36.76 19.54 4.72
N ALA A 342 35.44 19.36 4.66
CA ALA A 342 34.85 18.54 3.60
C ALA A 342 34.81 19.31 2.27
N ARG A 343 34.94 18.59 1.14
CA ARG A 343 34.96 19.18 -0.20
C ARG A 343 33.66 19.87 -0.59
N TYR A 344 32.52 19.31 -0.18
CA TYR A 344 31.19 19.81 -0.54
C TYR A 344 30.51 20.45 0.68
N HIS A 345 29.96 21.64 0.48
CA HIS A 345 29.37 22.44 1.56
C HIS A 345 27.86 22.25 1.70
N TYR A 346 27.19 21.71 0.69
CA TYR A 346 25.74 21.56 0.67
C TYR A 346 25.33 20.18 0.19
N CYS A 347 24.13 19.75 0.58
CA CYS A 347 23.56 18.52 0.08
C CYS A 347 22.04 18.57 -0.13
N TRP A 348 21.57 17.73 -1.03
CA TRP A 348 20.18 17.30 -1.17
C TRP A 348 20.09 15.82 -0.79
N PHE A 349 19.09 15.49 0.01
CA PHE A 349 18.64 14.13 0.28
C PHE A 349 17.20 14.00 -0.21
N ILE A 350 17.00 13.25 -1.28
CA ILE A 350 15.69 13.03 -1.87
C ILE A 350 15.36 11.55 -1.71
N ARG A 351 14.32 11.25 -0.92
CA ARG A 351 13.86 9.88 -0.72
C ARG A 351 12.82 9.52 -1.76
N PHE A 352 13.08 8.47 -2.52
CA PHE A 352 12.11 7.87 -3.43
C PHE A 352 11.44 6.65 -2.80
N ALA A 353 10.18 6.42 -3.17
CA ALA A 353 9.38 5.28 -2.70
C ALA A 353 9.94 3.93 -3.19
N SER A 354 10.53 3.91 -4.39
CA SER A 354 11.22 2.74 -4.92
C SER A 354 12.22 3.17 -5.99
N SER A 355 13.06 2.24 -6.45
CA SER A 355 13.94 2.46 -7.60
C SER A 355 13.21 2.79 -8.91
N ALA A 356 11.93 2.45 -9.05
CA ALA A 356 11.15 2.77 -10.26
C ALA A 356 10.95 4.29 -10.43
N VAL A 357 10.96 5.04 -9.32
CA VAL A 357 10.80 6.49 -9.32
C VAL A 357 11.98 7.21 -9.98
N ILE A 358 13.17 6.59 -10.03
CA ILE A 358 14.39 7.26 -10.52
C ILE A 358 14.19 7.77 -11.95
N ASP A 359 13.67 6.93 -12.83
CA ASP A 359 13.46 7.28 -14.25
C ASP A 359 12.38 8.34 -14.42
N SER A 360 11.22 8.15 -13.78
CA SER A 360 10.10 9.09 -13.86
C SER A 360 10.45 10.45 -13.25
N TYR A 361 11.21 10.47 -12.15
CA TYR A 361 11.73 11.69 -11.52
C TYR A 361 12.69 12.44 -12.45
N GLN A 362 13.67 11.75 -13.05
CA GLN A 362 14.68 12.38 -13.90
C GLN A 362 14.06 13.08 -15.12
N HIS A 363 13.01 12.51 -15.69
CA HIS A 363 12.32 13.04 -16.86
C HIS A 363 11.11 13.92 -16.52
N HIS A 364 10.73 14.03 -15.24
CA HIS A 364 9.58 14.83 -14.84
C HIS A 364 9.79 16.31 -15.21
N PRO A 365 8.84 16.98 -15.90
CA PRO A 365 9.01 18.36 -16.34
C PRO A 365 9.41 19.33 -15.22
N ALA A 366 8.83 19.14 -14.03
CA ALA A 366 9.14 19.97 -12.87
C ALA A 366 10.59 19.80 -12.38
N HIS A 367 11.10 18.56 -12.36
CA HIS A 367 12.51 18.30 -12.06
C HIS A 367 13.42 18.88 -13.14
N VAL A 368 13.11 18.65 -14.42
CA VAL A 368 13.93 19.16 -15.55
C VAL A 368 14.03 20.69 -15.50
N VAL A 369 12.90 21.38 -15.29
CA VAL A 369 12.87 22.85 -15.19
C VAL A 369 13.70 23.33 -14.01
N PHE A 370 13.51 22.76 -12.82
CA PHE A 370 14.30 23.12 -11.63
C PHE A 370 15.79 22.86 -11.84
N ALA A 371 16.13 21.66 -12.30
CA ALA A 371 17.49 21.19 -12.47
C ALA A 371 18.25 22.03 -13.50
N GLU A 372 17.67 22.29 -14.66
CA GLU A 372 18.35 23.01 -15.74
C GLU A 372 18.41 24.52 -15.53
N ARG A 373 17.34 25.13 -14.98
CA ARG A 373 17.25 26.59 -14.88
C ARG A 373 17.84 27.15 -13.59
N LEU A 374 17.77 26.40 -12.50
CA LEU A 374 18.14 26.89 -11.17
C LEU A 374 19.36 26.15 -10.62
N PHE A 375 19.30 24.82 -10.57
CA PHE A 375 20.27 24.05 -9.80
C PHE A 375 21.62 23.81 -10.52
N ARG A 376 21.62 23.23 -11.72
CA ARG A 376 22.85 22.84 -12.43
C ARG A 376 23.76 24.03 -12.77
N PRO A 377 23.24 25.21 -13.19
CA PRO A 377 24.07 26.40 -13.39
C PRO A 377 24.70 26.88 -12.08
N ALA A 378 23.95 26.89 -10.99
CA ALA A 378 24.44 27.33 -9.68
C ALA A 378 25.39 26.32 -9.01
N ALA A 379 25.30 25.03 -9.36
CA ALA A 379 26.05 23.93 -8.76
C ALA A 379 26.89 23.14 -9.79
N PRO A 380 27.93 23.76 -10.39
CA PRO A 380 28.74 23.12 -11.41
C PRO A 380 29.65 22.00 -10.85
N ASP A 381 30.14 22.14 -9.60
CA ASP A 381 30.86 21.08 -8.88
C ASP A 381 29.89 20.32 -7.98
N ARG A 382 29.42 19.16 -8.45
CA ARG A 382 28.46 18.30 -7.75
C ARG A 382 28.73 16.82 -8.00
N ILE A 383 28.29 15.99 -7.06
CA ILE A 383 28.19 14.54 -7.21
C ILE A 383 26.75 14.14 -6.93
N THR A 384 26.21 13.26 -7.76
CA THR A 384 24.87 12.69 -7.62
C THR A 384 24.97 11.17 -7.60
N ALA A 385 24.30 10.52 -6.66
CA ALA A 385 24.24 9.07 -6.57
C ALA A 385 22.95 8.59 -5.90
N ASP A 386 22.50 7.40 -6.30
CA ASP A 386 21.31 6.74 -5.79
C ASP A 386 21.72 5.54 -4.91
N TYR A 387 21.15 5.45 -3.70
CA TYR A 387 21.46 4.39 -2.74
C TYR A 387 20.20 3.66 -2.28
N CYS A 388 20.15 2.34 -2.45
CA CYS A 388 19.12 1.53 -1.81
C CYS A 388 19.40 1.42 -0.31
N MET A 389 18.40 1.74 0.50
CA MET A 389 18.54 1.70 1.96
C MET A 389 18.00 0.39 2.51
N ALA A 390 18.77 -0.27 3.38
CA ALA A 390 18.28 -1.40 4.16
C ALA A 390 18.86 -1.43 5.58
N ASN A 391 18.12 -2.05 6.49
CA ASN A 391 18.51 -2.22 7.88
C ASN A 391 19.28 -3.53 8.08
N VAL A 392 20.61 -3.43 8.25
CA VAL A 392 21.53 -4.57 8.40
C VAL A 392 21.18 -5.45 9.63
N HIS A 393 20.61 -4.87 10.69
CA HIS A 393 20.27 -5.59 11.92
C HIS A 393 19.06 -6.54 11.80
N THR A 394 18.29 -6.50 10.71
CA THR A 394 17.02 -7.26 10.61
C THR A 394 17.15 -8.68 10.04
N GLY A 395 18.36 -9.19 9.78
CA GLY A 395 18.60 -10.62 9.55
C GLY A 395 17.97 -11.26 8.30
N VAL A 396 17.23 -10.51 7.48
CA VAL A 396 16.57 -10.99 6.25
C VAL A 396 17.17 -10.29 5.05
N ALA A 397 17.73 -11.10 4.14
CA ALA A 397 18.34 -10.77 2.85
C ALA A 397 19.34 -9.59 2.87
N ALA A 398 20.62 -9.93 2.78
CA ALA A 398 21.67 -8.96 2.51
C ALA A 398 21.25 -8.07 1.32
N LEU A 399 21.38 -6.75 1.45
CA LEU A 399 21.53 -5.90 0.27
C LEU A 399 22.54 -6.60 -0.65
N PRO A 400 22.28 -6.76 -1.95
CA PRO A 400 23.34 -7.11 -2.86
C PRO A 400 24.34 -5.95 -2.82
N LEU A 401 25.35 -6.04 -1.94
CA LEU A 401 26.50 -5.13 -1.84
C LEU A 401 27.39 -5.22 -3.09
N SER A 402 26.95 -5.92 -4.13
CA SER A 402 27.59 -6.14 -5.41
C SER A 402 26.55 -6.00 -6.52
N ALA A 403 26.38 -4.79 -7.02
CA ALA A 403 25.94 -4.54 -8.39
C ALA A 403 26.64 -3.28 -8.90
N ALA A 404 27.93 -3.39 -9.21
CA ALA A 404 28.53 -2.50 -10.18
C ALA A 404 27.79 -2.71 -11.51
N PRO A 405 27.23 -1.68 -12.16
CA PRO A 405 26.78 -1.84 -13.53
C PRO A 405 28.03 -2.05 -14.39
N SER A 406 28.20 -3.27 -14.93
CA SER A 406 29.14 -3.50 -16.02
C SER A 406 28.57 -2.89 -17.29
N GLN A 407 28.61 -1.57 -17.42
CA GLN A 407 28.56 -0.94 -18.73
C GLN A 407 29.99 -0.72 -19.21
N ARG A 408 30.52 -1.73 -19.89
CA ARG A 408 31.56 -1.49 -20.89
C ARG A 408 30.92 -0.56 -21.92
N GLN A 409 31.36 0.69 -21.96
CA GLN A 409 31.21 1.51 -23.16
C GLN A 409 32.04 0.82 -24.25
N SER A 410 31.38 0.23 -25.24
CA SER A 410 32.00 -0.06 -26.52
C SER A 410 32.10 1.25 -27.30
N THR A 411 33.32 1.50 -27.77
CA THR A 411 33.81 2.57 -28.65
C THR A 411 32.88 2.98 -29.77
#